data_AF-A0A532TUN0-F1
#
_entry.id   AF-A0A532TUN0-F1
#
_cell.length_a   1.000
_cell.length_b   1.000
_cell.length_c   1.000
_cell.angle_alpha   90.00
_cell.angle_beta   90.00
_cell.angle_gamma   90.00
#
_symmetry.space_group_name_H-M   'P 1'
#
loop_
_entity.id
_entity.type
_entity.pdbx_description
1 polymer ?
#
loop_
_entity_poly.entity_id
_entity_poly.type
_entity_poly.pdbx_seq_one_letter_code
_entity_poly.pdbx_strand_id
1 'polypeptide(L)' 'MNTYEHVKFLKRLFKHIGLSEDRIQQYFCSAAEVENFLNSVEDITNKIEALPHLPKLKINPK' A
#
# COMPACT_ATOMS: atom_id res chain seq x y z
N MET A 1 14.86 -5.27 11.55
CA MET A 1 13.84 -4.24 11.83
C MET A 1 12.47 -4.87 11.66
N ASN A 2 11.62 -4.85 12.68
CA ASN A 2 10.37 -5.61 12.74
C ASN A 2 9.35 -5.24 11.63
N THR A 3 9.44 -4.01 11.11
CA THR A 3 8.54 -3.48 10.09
C THR A 3 8.51 -4.28 8.79
N TYR A 4 9.66 -4.83 8.35
CA TYR A 4 9.70 -5.65 7.13
C TYR A 4 8.90 -6.95 7.26
N GLU A 5 9.03 -7.63 8.41
CA GLU A 5 8.27 -8.86 8.67
C GLU A 5 6.76 -8.57 8.81
N HIS A 6 6.40 -7.43 9.39
CA HIS A 6 5.00 -6.98 9.43
C HIS A 6 4.44 -6.74 8.02
N VAL A 7 5.18 -6.06 7.13
CA VAL A 7 4.77 -5.83 5.75
C VAL A 7 4.59 -7.17 5.01
N LYS A 8 5.53 -8.09 5.18
CA LYS A 8 5.46 -9.44 4.59
C LYS A 8 4.26 -10.23 5.08
N PHE A 9 3.95 -10.15 6.38
CA PHE A 9 2.75 -10.74 6.95
C PHE A 9 1.48 -10.14 6.34
N LEU A 10 1.39 -8.81 6.27
CA LEU A 10 0.21 -8.15 5.73
C LEU A 10 -0.02 -8.47 4.24
N LYS A 11 1.05 -8.56 3.43
CA LYS A 11 0.94 -9.00 2.04
C LYS A 11 0.32 -10.39 1.93
N ARG A 12 0.78 -11.34 2.77
CA ARG A 12 0.22 -12.69 2.84
C ARG A 12 -1.23 -12.68 3.31
N LEU A 13 -1.58 -11.83 4.29
CA LEU A 13 -2.94 -11.68 4.78
C LEU A 13 -3.87 -11.15 3.68
N PHE A 14 -3.47 -10.10 2.97
CA PHE A 14 -4.25 -9.52 1.86
C PHE A 14 -4.54 -10.56 0.78
N LYS A 15 -3.50 -11.30 0.37
CA LYS A 15 -3.64 -12.40 -0.55
C LYS A 15 -4.60 -13.47 -0.05
N HIS A 16 -4.55 -13.80 1.24
CA HIS A 16 -5.45 -14.78 1.87
C HIS A 16 -6.92 -14.33 1.85
N ILE A 17 -7.20 -13.04 2.01
CA ILE A 17 -8.57 -12.47 1.99
C ILE A 17 -9.04 -12.05 0.59
N GLY A 18 -8.30 -12.41 -0.47
CA GLY A 18 -8.67 -12.14 -1.86
C GLY A 18 -8.36 -10.71 -2.35
N LEU A 19 -7.49 -9.99 -1.65
CA LEU A 19 -6.98 -8.68 -2.09
C LEU A 19 -5.58 -8.82 -2.70
N SER A 20 -5.26 -7.99 -3.68
CA SER A 20 -3.90 -7.94 -4.23
C SER A 20 -2.89 -7.49 -3.15
N GLU A 21 -1.76 -8.18 -3.07
CA GLU A 21 -0.62 -7.81 -2.24
C GLU A 21 0.04 -6.49 -2.68
N ASP A 22 -0.19 -6.06 -3.92
CA ASP A 22 0.30 -4.78 -4.47
C ASP A 22 -0.35 -3.56 -3.83
N ARG A 23 -1.43 -3.76 -3.05
CA ARG A 23 -2.01 -2.70 -2.20
C ARG A 23 -1.11 -2.31 -1.03
N ILE A 24 -0.09 -3.12 -0.73
CA ILE A 24 0.85 -2.88 0.35
C ILE A 24 2.21 -2.59 -0.25
N GLN A 25 2.62 -1.33 -0.16
CA GLN A 25 3.92 -0.87 -0.60
C GLN A 25 4.72 -0.36 0.62
N GLN A 26 6.04 -0.49 0.57
CA GLN A 26 6.94 0.02 1.59
C GLN A 26 8.07 0.77 0.89
N TYR A 27 8.26 2.02 1.26
CA TYR A 27 9.35 2.86 0.75
C TYR A 27 10.23 3.28 1.91
N PHE A 28 11.53 3.35 1.65
CA PHE A 28 12.50 3.88 2.59
C PHE A 28 12.87 5.28 2.10
N CYS A 29 12.59 6.27 2.94
CA CYS A 29 12.90 7.65 2.62
C CYS A 29 13.56 8.27 3.84
N SER A 30 14.78 8.80 3.69
CA SER A 30 15.37 9.65 4.71
C SER A 30 14.80 11.07 4.62
N ALA A 31 14.91 11.83 5.72
CA ALA A 31 14.43 13.21 5.77
C ALA A 31 15.14 14.15 4.77
N ALA A 32 16.30 13.76 4.26
CA ALA A 32 17.10 14.55 3.32
C ALA A 32 16.78 14.24 1.85
N GLU A 33 16.04 13.17 1.55
CA GLU A 33 15.82 12.70 0.18
C GLU A 33 14.43 13.09 -0.33
N VAL A 34 14.23 14.39 -0.54
CA VAL A 34 12.95 14.95 -1.03
C VAL A 34 12.54 14.35 -2.38
N GLU A 35 13.49 14.17 -3.30
CA GLU A 35 13.20 13.57 -4.62
C GLU A 35 12.74 12.12 -4.49
N ASN A 36 13.35 11.32 -3.62
CA ASN A 36 12.92 9.94 -3.38
C ASN A 36 11.51 9.90 -2.78
N PHE A 37 11.16 10.86 -1.93
CA PHE A 37 9.80 10.98 -1.40
C PHE A 37 8.79 11.27 -2.52
N LEU A 38 9.06 12.28 -3.35
CA LEU A 38 8.18 12.67 -4.45
C LEU A 38 7.98 11.51 -5.44
N ASN A 39 9.07 10.85 -5.84
CA ASN A 39 9.02 9.69 -6.73
C ASN A 39 8.25 8.52 -6.10
N SER A 40 8.39 8.30 -4.78
CA SER A 40 7.64 7.25 -4.07
C SER A 40 6.14 7.56 -4.00
N VAL A 41 5.76 8.82 -3.83
CA VAL A 41 4.35 9.26 -3.84
C VAL A 41 3.74 9.09 -5.23
N GLU A 42 4.47 9.46 -6.28
CA GLU A 42 4.03 9.27 -7.66
C GLU A 42 3.85 7.77 -7.99
N ASP A 43 4.82 6.92 -7.64
CA ASP A 43 4.74 5.47 -7.84
C ASP A 43 3.56 4.83 -7.10
N ILE A 44 3.32 5.21 -5.83
CA ILE A 44 2.13 4.77 -5.08
C ILE A 44 0.85 5.17 -5.81
N THR A 45 0.77 6.41 -6.28
CA THR A 45 -0.43 6.94 -6.93
C THR A 45 -0.75 6.13 -8.18
N ASN A 46 0.23 5.94 -9.05
CA ASN A 46 0.09 5.16 -10.28
C ASN A 46 -0.32 3.71 -9.98
N LYS A 47 0.27 3.08 -8.96
CA LYS A 47 -0.08 1.71 -8.55
C LYS A 47 -1.51 1.62 -8.02
N ILE A 48 -1.97 2.59 -7.23
CA ILE A 48 -3.35 2.61 -6.71
C ILE A 48 -4.35 2.79 -7.84
N GLU A 49 -4.08 3.69 -8.80
CA GLU A 49 -4.94 3.94 -9.95
C GLU A 49 -5.07 2.72 -10.87
N ALA A 50 -3.99 1.94 -11.02
CA ALA A 50 -3.99 0.70 -11.81
C ALA A 50 -4.74 -0.46 -11.11
N LEU A 51 -4.95 -0.39 -9.79
CA LEU A 51 -5.60 -1.46 -9.04
C LEU A 51 -7.13 -1.39 -9.18
N PRO A 52 -7.82 -2.54 -9.24
CA PRO A 52 -9.27 -2.55 -9.28
C PRO A 52 -9.84 -1.86 -8.04
N HIS A 53 -11.01 -1.21 -8.15
CA HIS A 53 -11.63 -0.61 -6.98
C HIS A 53 -11.95 -1.66 -5.91
N LEU A 54 -11.75 -1.32 -4.64
CA LEU A 54 -12.23 -2.16 -3.54
C LEU A 54 -13.76 -2.22 -3.56
N PRO A 55 -14.36 -3.33 -3.10
CA PRO A 55 -15.81 -3.40 -2.92
C PRO A 55 -16.26 -2.21 -2.07
N LYS A 56 -17.25 -1.46 -2.54
CA LYS A 56 -17.82 -0.36 -1.76
C LYS A 56 -18.39 -0.96 -0.48
N LEU A 57 -17.74 -0.73 0.66
CA LEU A 57 -18.38 -0.95 1.95
C LEU A 57 -19.60 -0.01 1.97
N LYS A 58 -20.80 -0.59 2.09
CA LYS A 58 -21.96 0.20 2.50
C LYS A 58 -21.70 0.64 3.93
N ILE A 59 -20.95 1.74 4.10
CA ILE A 59 -20.91 2.45 5.37
C ILE A 59 -22.32 3.00 5.49
N ASN A 60 -23.20 2.29 6.20
CA ASN A 60 -24.48 2.86 6.61
C ASN A 60 -24.11 3.99 7.57
N PRO A 61 -24.33 5.27 7.20
CA PRO A 61 -24.30 6.32 8.20
C PRO A 61 -25.54 6.09 9.06
N LYS A 62 -25.35 5.54 10.26
CA LYS A 62 -26.40 5.59 11.29
C LYS A 62 -26.53 7.01 11.79
#